data_AF-A0A6S4TH21-F1
#
_entry.id   AF-A0A6S4TH21-F1
#
_cell.length_a   1.000
_cell.length_b   1.000
_cell.length_c   1.000
_cell.angle_alpha   90.00
_cell.angle_beta   90.00
_cell.angle_gamma   90.00
#
_symmetry.space_group_name_H-M   'P 1'
#
loop_
_entity.id
_entity.type
_entity.pdbx_description
1 polymer ?
#
loop_
_entity_poly.entity_id
_entity_poly.type
_entity_poly.pdbx_seq_one_letter_code
_entity_poly.pdbx_strand_id
1 'polypeptide(L)'
;MKQLFRACCFLLLLGAQSAWATLNCNSIFPGPIQSFAKAGTLYMQTGARVENYNSLDVCFRQVRGYEYEMSNQACGSGKCQITGVASQIGTRPTMMTSTDPSNYTVASWTNPNVMLGTTAGYGRRVDAGRWDIGSVEVNGGNLTVSDQYSTYVLKGIRFFNNGSMTLKAGKTYIIDGDIDLSMGRITLVGSGTTKFYVNGNLTIQNGSQFTGSSALDVYVTKDLAVRSSAKIQGSYYVEGKATLQENAELRGRLSASNIDMLGSSKVIYDGGALTPTCKDIFTDPPTEGAIMTPPPGVLVPPLGDLVCRKQGGGTSCTVSALESASFFPKISSSHLKSITSSLDFHYDHSRTC
;
A
#
# COMPACT_ATOMS: atom_id res chain seq x y z
N MET A 1 15.03 52.48 25.25
CA MET A 1 15.06 51.87 23.89
C MET A 1 15.34 50.37 23.83
N LYS A 2 16.13 49.76 24.76
CA LYS A 2 16.39 48.29 24.74
C LYS A 2 15.23 47.38 25.18
N GLN A 3 14.23 47.91 25.88
CA GLN A 3 13.07 47.15 26.39
C GLN A 3 11.94 47.00 25.37
N LEU A 4 11.78 47.95 24.44
CA LEU A 4 10.77 47.90 23.37
C LEU A 4 11.12 46.91 22.24
N PHE A 5 12.41 46.65 22.00
CA PHE A 5 12.85 45.67 20.99
C PHE A 5 12.66 44.21 21.43
N ARG A 6 12.68 43.92 22.74
CA ARG A 6 12.45 42.56 23.26
C ARG A 6 10.97 42.16 23.25
N ALA A 7 10.05 43.11 23.40
CA ALA A 7 8.62 42.85 23.30
C ALA A 7 8.17 42.52 21.86
N CYS A 8 8.82 43.11 20.85
CA CYS A 8 8.49 42.88 19.44
C CYS A 8 8.95 41.49 18.95
N CYS A 9 10.10 40.99 19.43
CA CYS A 9 10.54 39.62 19.11
C CYS A 9 9.69 38.52 19.78
N PHE A 10 9.10 38.78 20.95
CA PHE A 10 8.20 37.81 21.61
C PHE A 10 6.81 37.76 20.94
N LEU A 11 6.32 38.86 20.37
CA LEU A 11 5.07 38.85 19.59
C LEU A 11 5.23 38.22 18.19
N LEU A 12 6.40 38.29 17.58
CA LEU A 12 6.67 37.67 16.27
C LEU A 12 6.91 36.14 16.34
N LEU A 13 7.20 35.59 17.53
CA LEU A 13 7.34 34.14 17.75
C LEU A 13 6.00 33.45 18.08
N LEU A 14 4.93 34.20 18.35
CA LEU A 14 3.57 33.66 18.55
C LEU A 14 2.78 33.47 17.24
N GLY A 15 3.31 33.95 16.12
CA GLY A 15 2.65 33.90 14.80
C GLY A 15 2.99 32.69 13.93
N ALA A 16 3.99 31.89 14.30
CA ALA A 16 4.30 30.63 13.60
C ALA A 16 3.44 29.49 14.16
N GLN A 17 2.12 29.71 14.22
CA GLN A 17 1.19 28.59 14.29
C GLN A 17 1.32 27.88 12.96
N SER A 18 1.89 26.67 12.97
CA SER A 18 1.84 25.76 11.83
C SER A 18 0.38 25.71 11.40
N ALA A 19 0.08 26.33 10.26
CA ALA A 19 -1.21 26.18 9.61
C ALA A 19 -1.29 24.70 9.21
N TRP A 20 -1.81 23.87 10.10
CA TRP A 20 -2.16 22.50 9.77
C TRP A 20 -3.18 22.62 8.65
N ALA A 21 -2.82 22.11 7.46
CA ALA A 21 -3.75 22.08 6.35
C ALA A 21 -5.02 21.38 6.83
N THR A 22 -6.12 22.13 6.87
CA THR A 22 -7.43 21.62 7.27
C THR A 22 -7.76 20.42 6.38
N LEU A 23 -8.21 19.32 6.99
CA LEU A 23 -8.59 18.12 6.26
C LEU A 23 -9.59 18.48 5.15
N ASN A 24 -9.23 18.24 3.89
CA ASN A 24 -10.08 18.57 2.75
C ASN A 24 -10.90 17.35 2.31
N CYS A 25 -12.17 17.30 2.70
CA CYS A 25 -13.06 16.20 2.31
C CYS A 25 -13.45 16.19 0.81
N ASN A 26 -12.92 17.08 -0.03
CA ASN A 26 -13.13 17.03 -1.49
C ASN A 26 -12.16 16.07 -2.23
N SER A 27 -11.56 15.11 -1.52
CA SER A 27 -10.74 14.03 -2.08
C SER A 27 -11.35 12.68 -1.74
N ILE A 28 -11.08 11.64 -2.54
CA ILE A 28 -11.49 10.25 -2.26
C ILE A 28 -10.79 9.72 -0.99
N PHE A 29 -9.52 10.12 -0.81
CA PHE A 29 -8.66 9.74 0.30
C PHE A 29 -8.09 10.99 0.98
N PRO A 30 -8.91 11.76 1.70
CA PRO A 30 -8.48 12.97 2.39
C PRO A 30 -7.58 12.64 3.59
N GLY A 31 -7.68 11.43 4.15
CA GLY A 31 -6.92 10.98 5.30
C GLY A 31 -6.76 9.46 5.36
N PRO A 32 -6.54 8.88 6.55
CA PRO A 32 -6.36 7.44 6.73
C PRO A 32 -7.65 6.65 6.60
N ILE A 33 -8.76 7.20 7.10
CA ILE A 33 -10.08 6.61 7.04
C ILE A 33 -11.12 7.69 6.71
N GLN A 34 -12.10 7.34 5.88
CA GLN A 34 -13.18 8.24 5.50
C GLN A 34 -14.39 7.47 4.98
N SER A 35 -15.53 8.16 4.92
CA SER A 35 -16.69 7.71 4.17
C SER A 35 -17.12 8.73 3.12
N PHE A 36 -17.50 8.23 1.95
CA PHE A 36 -18.10 9.02 0.87
C PHE A 36 -19.64 8.98 0.92
N ALA A 37 -20.23 8.13 1.78
CA ALA A 37 -21.67 7.92 1.81
C ALA A 37 -22.43 9.07 2.48
N LYS A 38 -23.64 9.34 1.98
CA LYS A 38 -24.52 10.40 2.51
C LYS A 38 -24.86 10.23 3.99
N ALA A 39 -24.91 9.00 4.48
CA ALA A 39 -25.12 8.65 5.89
C ALA A 39 -23.92 7.87 6.47
N GLY A 40 -22.72 8.10 5.93
CA GLY A 40 -21.53 7.33 6.26
C GLY A 40 -21.17 7.38 7.73
N THR A 41 -21.03 6.20 8.34
CA THR A 41 -20.74 6.05 9.77
C THR A 41 -19.32 5.55 10.04
N LEU A 42 -18.73 6.07 11.11
CA LEU A 42 -17.56 5.52 11.78
C LEU A 42 -17.98 4.86 13.10
N TYR A 43 -17.48 3.66 13.36
CA TYR A 43 -17.57 3.01 14.65
C TYR A 43 -16.22 2.42 15.05
N MET A 44 -15.74 2.77 16.24
CA MET A 44 -14.44 2.33 16.76
C MET A 44 -14.58 1.85 18.20
N GLN A 45 -14.14 0.63 18.48
CA GLN A 45 -14.06 0.09 19.84
C GLN A 45 -12.80 0.59 20.57
N THR A 46 -12.75 0.38 21.89
CA THR A 46 -11.71 0.94 22.78
C THR A 46 -10.28 0.55 22.40
N GLY A 47 -10.07 -0.58 21.71
CA GLY A 47 -8.75 -1.01 21.23
C GLY A 47 -8.39 -0.52 19.82
N ALA A 48 -9.35 -0.03 19.03
CA ALA A 48 -9.14 0.31 17.63
C ALA A 48 -8.37 1.62 17.45
N ARG A 49 -7.42 1.67 16.51
CA ARG A 49 -6.50 2.81 16.35
C ARG A 49 -6.26 3.21 14.91
N VAL A 50 -6.16 4.51 14.68
CA VAL A 50 -5.49 5.10 13.54
C VAL A 50 -4.12 5.59 14.03
N GLU A 51 -3.06 5.05 13.43
CA GLU A 51 -1.67 5.35 13.78
C GLU A 51 -1.02 6.21 12.68
N ASN A 52 0.07 6.90 13.02
CA ASN A 52 0.82 7.78 12.12
C ASN A 52 -0.01 8.89 11.46
N TYR A 53 -1.11 9.28 12.11
CA TYR A 53 -1.96 10.38 11.69
C TYR A 53 -1.76 11.57 12.63
N ASN A 54 -1.31 12.70 12.09
CA ASN A 54 -0.95 13.90 12.85
C ASN A 54 -2.14 14.86 13.08
N SER A 55 -3.36 14.41 12.81
CA SER A 55 -4.59 15.19 13.04
C SER A 55 -5.64 14.30 13.73
N LEU A 56 -6.74 14.91 14.16
CA LEU A 56 -7.88 14.22 14.75
C LEU A 56 -9.05 14.10 13.78
N ASP A 57 -9.13 14.99 12.80
CA ASP A 57 -10.28 15.08 11.91
C ASP A 57 -10.37 13.89 10.96
N VAL A 58 -11.58 13.37 10.72
CA VAL A 58 -11.85 12.33 9.73
C VAL A 58 -13.17 12.63 9.00
N CYS A 59 -13.19 12.40 7.68
CA CYS A 59 -14.34 12.76 6.83
C CYS A 59 -15.46 11.72 6.93
N PHE A 60 -16.34 11.90 7.91
CA PHE A 60 -17.56 11.10 8.10
C PHE A 60 -18.75 12.00 8.43
N ARG A 61 -19.95 11.50 8.15
CA ARG A 61 -21.20 12.18 8.51
C ARG A 61 -21.61 11.92 9.95
N GLN A 62 -21.35 10.71 10.44
CA GLN A 62 -21.82 10.25 11.73
C GLN A 62 -20.77 9.36 12.40
N VAL A 63 -20.82 9.33 13.72
CA VAL A 63 -20.01 8.45 14.56
C VAL A 63 -20.92 7.73 15.55
N ARG A 64 -20.69 6.43 15.73
CA ARG A 64 -21.40 5.58 16.70
C ARG A 64 -20.44 5.26 17.85
N GLY A 65 -20.96 5.10 19.06
CA GLY A 65 -20.14 4.72 20.21
C GLY A 65 -19.13 5.78 20.66
N TYR A 66 -19.30 7.05 20.24
CA TYR A 66 -18.30 8.08 20.47
C TYR A 66 -17.95 8.22 21.96
N GLU A 67 -18.93 8.46 22.84
CA GLU A 67 -18.65 8.74 24.25
C GLU A 67 -18.26 7.52 25.10
N TYR A 68 -18.67 6.32 24.71
CA TYR A 68 -18.58 5.14 25.57
C TYR A 68 -17.73 3.98 25.02
N GLU A 69 -17.31 4.03 23.75
CA GLU A 69 -16.47 3.00 23.14
C GLU A 69 -15.22 3.54 22.45
N MET A 70 -15.31 4.70 21.78
CA MET A 70 -14.15 5.24 21.08
C MET A 70 -13.09 5.73 22.08
N SER A 71 -11.88 5.19 21.96
CA SER A 71 -10.76 5.59 22.80
C SER A 71 -10.36 7.06 22.62
N ASN A 72 -9.91 7.69 23.68
CA ASN A 72 -9.27 9.01 23.65
C ASN A 72 -7.94 9.04 22.88
N GLN A 73 -7.46 7.90 22.36
CA GLN A 73 -6.27 7.78 21.53
C GLN A 73 -6.59 7.13 20.17
N ALA A 74 -7.86 7.15 19.76
CA ALA A 74 -8.33 6.50 18.53
C ALA A 74 -7.65 7.04 17.25
N CYS A 75 -7.25 8.31 17.20
CA CYS A 75 -6.56 8.95 16.08
C CYS A 75 -5.22 9.55 16.53
N GLY A 76 -4.24 8.68 16.78
CA GLY A 76 -2.89 9.08 17.16
C GLY A 76 -2.83 9.81 18.51
N SER A 77 -2.84 11.13 18.48
CA SER A 77 -2.70 11.99 19.67
C SER A 77 -4.00 12.22 20.45
N GLY A 78 -5.15 11.79 19.91
CA GLY A 78 -6.45 12.07 20.52
C GLY A 78 -7.59 11.19 20.01
N LYS A 79 -8.80 11.55 20.43
CA LYS A 79 -10.05 10.94 19.96
C LYS A 79 -10.33 11.42 18.53
N CYS A 80 -10.77 10.54 17.64
CA CYS A 80 -11.09 10.92 16.26
C CYS A 80 -12.27 11.90 16.23
N GLN A 81 -12.12 13.02 15.55
CA GLN A 81 -13.17 14.03 15.39
C GLN A 81 -13.79 13.88 14.00
N ILE A 82 -15.11 13.67 13.92
CA ILE A 82 -15.76 13.62 12.61
C ILE A 82 -16.05 15.04 12.12
N THR A 83 -15.81 15.30 10.84
CA THR A 83 -16.05 16.64 10.26
C THR A 83 -17.52 16.93 10.00
N GLY A 84 -18.39 15.91 10.04
CA GLY A 84 -19.78 16.02 9.59
C GLY A 84 -19.91 16.13 8.06
N VAL A 85 -18.81 15.96 7.31
CA VAL A 85 -18.75 16.06 5.84
C VAL A 85 -18.24 14.73 5.27
N ALA A 86 -18.92 14.24 4.24
CA ALA A 86 -18.47 13.05 3.51
C ALA A 86 -17.32 13.40 2.57
N SER A 87 -16.42 12.44 2.37
CA SER A 87 -15.37 12.51 1.34
C SER A 87 -15.93 12.44 -0.09
N GLN A 88 -15.07 12.68 -1.09
CA GLN A 88 -15.45 12.59 -2.50
C GLN A 88 -15.77 11.13 -2.88
N ILE A 89 -16.87 10.94 -3.60
CA ILE A 89 -17.23 9.65 -4.20
C ILE A 89 -16.24 9.32 -5.31
N GLY A 90 -15.67 8.11 -5.27
CA GLY A 90 -14.80 7.58 -6.32
C GLY A 90 -15.58 7.09 -7.53
N THR A 91 -14.99 7.20 -8.72
CA THR A 91 -15.56 6.64 -9.94
C THR A 91 -15.46 5.13 -9.94
N ARG A 92 -16.59 4.44 -10.16
CA ARG A 92 -16.61 2.98 -10.31
C ARG A 92 -15.83 2.57 -11.57
N PRO A 93 -14.81 1.70 -11.46
CA PRO A 93 -14.09 1.22 -12.62
C PRO A 93 -14.96 0.29 -13.47
N THR A 94 -14.59 0.12 -14.74
CA THR A 94 -15.22 -0.87 -15.61
C THR A 94 -14.86 -2.27 -15.14
N MET A 95 -15.83 -2.99 -14.59
CA MET A 95 -15.69 -4.40 -14.26
C MET A 95 -15.79 -5.26 -15.51
N MET A 96 -14.94 -6.27 -15.61
CA MET A 96 -14.95 -7.27 -16.67
C MET A 96 -15.35 -8.60 -16.08
N THR A 97 -16.09 -9.38 -16.86
CA THR A 97 -16.43 -10.76 -16.49
C THR A 97 -15.44 -11.75 -17.06
N SER A 98 -15.07 -12.75 -16.28
CA SER A 98 -14.20 -13.83 -16.81
C SER A 98 -15.00 -14.68 -17.79
N THR A 99 -14.40 -14.96 -18.94
CA THR A 99 -15.02 -15.76 -20.00
C THR A 99 -14.65 -17.24 -19.92
N ASP A 100 -13.76 -17.61 -19.00
CA ASP A 100 -13.38 -19.00 -18.75
C ASP A 100 -14.37 -19.64 -17.73
N PRO A 101 -15.12 -20.68 -18.13
CA PRO A 101 -16.12 -21.30 -17.27
C PRO A 101 -15.52 -22.28 -16.24
N SER A 102 -14.23 -22.58 -16.34
CA SER A 102 -13.59 -23.67 -15.59
C SER A 102 -13.39 -23.34 -14.11
N ASN A 103 -13.09 -24.35 -13.29
CA ASN A 103 -12.60 -24.14 -11.92
C ASN A 103 -11.27 -24.87 -11.77
N TYR A 104 -10.33 -24.26 -11.06
CA TYR A 104 -8.97 -24.74 -10.92
C TYR A 104 -8.59 -24.90 -9.46
N THR A 105 -7.79 -25.92 -9.18
CA THR A 105 -7.11 -26.10 -7.89
C THR A 105 -5.61 -26.05 -8.10
N VAL A 106 -4.94 -25.13 -7.40
CA VAL A 106 -3.49 -25.01 -7.30
C VAL A 106 -3.10 -25.45 -5.90
N ALA A 107 -2.72 -26.72 -5.78
CA ALA A 107 -2.37 -27.35 -4.52
C ALA A 107 -0.85 -27.43 -4.33
N SER A 108 -0.40 -27.84 -3.14
CA SER A 108 1.03 -28.04 -2.83
C SER A 108 1.71 -29.10 -3.71
N TRP A 109 0.94 -30.01 -4.30
CA TRP A 109 1.41 -31.04 -5.23
C TRP A 109 1.23 -30.68 -6.71
N THR A 110 0.71 -29.49 -7.02
CA THR A 110 0.55 -29.06 -8.42
C THR A 110 1.93 -28.87 -9.06
N ASN A 111 2.20 -29.64 -10.12
CA ASN A 111 3.44 -29.60 -10.88
C ASN A 111 3.14 -29.60 -12.39
N PRO A 112 3.69 -28.66 -13.19
CA PRO A 112 4.58 -27.57 -12.80
C PRO A 112 3.87 -26.51 -11.94
N ASN A 113 4.67 -25.65 -11.30
CA ASN A 113 4.15 -24.43 -10.67
C ASN A 113 3.32 -23.63 -11.69
N VAL A 114 2.22 -23.05 -11.23
CA VAL A 114 1.27 -22.39 -12.12
C VAL A 114 1.67 -20.92 -12.31
N MET A 115 1.89 -20.53 -13.55
CA MET A 115 2.06 -19.15 -13.98
C MET A 115 0.94 -18.80 -14.96
N LEU A 116 0.01 -17.95 -14.52
CA LEU A 116 -1.10 -17.50 -15.35
C LEU A 116 -0.59 -16.76 -16.58
N GLY A 117 -1.16 -17.10 -17.73
CA GLY A 117 -0.74 -16.60 -19.04
C GLY A 117 0.23 -17.51 -19.78
N THR A 118 0.84 -18.51 -19.14
CA THR A 118 1.82 -19.40 -19.79
C THR A 118 1.64 -20.87 -19.48
N THR A 119 1.24 -21.25 -18.26
CA THR A 119 1.06 -22.66 -17.92
C THR A 119 -0.17 -23.21 -18.62
N ALA A 120 0.01 -24.24 -19.44
CA ALA A 120 -1.06 -24.88 -20.18
C ALA A 120 -2.14 -25.43 -19.23
N GLY A 121 -3.42 -25.27 -19.61
CA GLY A 121 -4.55 -25.76 -18.85
C GLY A 121 -5.02 -24.84 -17.71
N TYR A 122 -4.46 -23.63 -17.53
CA TYR A 122 -4.89 -22.67 -16.50
C TYR A 122 -5.34 -21.34 -17.09
N GLY A 123 -6.64 -21.23 -17.37
CA GLY A 123 -7.20 -20.06 -18.03
C GLY A 123 -7.03 -20.08 -19.55
N ARG A 124 -7.37 -18.95 -20.18
CA ARG A 124 -7.30 -18.76 -21.63
C ARG A 124 -7.02 -17.31 -22.01
N ARG A 125 -6.36 -17.15 -23.16
CA ARG A 125 -6.16 -15.86 -23.80
C ARG A 125 -7.49 -15.37 -24.40
N VAL A 126 -7.86 -14.12 -24.12
CA VAL A 126 -8.99 -13.45 -24.78
C VAL A 126 -8.50 -12.65 -25.98
N ASP A 127 -7.44 -11.87 -25.79
CA ASP A 127 -6.81 -11.04 -26.83
C ASP A 127 -5.32 -10.83 -26.53
N ALA A 128 -4.65 -9.88 -27.19
CA ALA A 128 -3.22 -9.61 -26.98
C ALA A 128 -2.87 -9.05 -25.59
N GLY A 129 -3.81 -8.42 -24.88
CA GLY A 129 -3.57 -7.79 -23.58
C GLY A 129 -4.29 -8.45 -22.40
N ARG A 130 -5.19 -9.40 -22.65
CA ARG A 130 -6.08 -9.98 -21.63
C ARG A 130 -5.98 -11.51 -21.52
N TRP A 131 -5.81 -11.96 -20.28
CA TRP A 131 -5.93 -13.37 -19.87
C TRP A 131 -7.11 -13.55 -18.91
N ASP A 132 -7.94 -14.54 -19.19
CA ASP A 132 -9.07 -14.91 -18.33
C ASP A 132 -8.79 -16.25 -17.66
N ILE A 133 -9.25 -16.38 -16.43
CA ILE A 133 -9.30 -17.65 -15.71
C ILE A 133 -10.60 -17.75 -14.94
N GLY A 134 -11.14 -18.95 -14.85
CA GLY A 134 -12.31 -19.23 -14.04
C GLY A 134 -12.03 -19.13 -12.53
N SER A 135 -12.79 -19.86 -11.70
CA SER A 135 -12.59 -19.77 -10.25
C SER A 135 -11.33 -20.52 -9.84
N VAL A 136 -10.53 -19.95 -8.95
CA VAL A 136 -9.26 -20.55 -8.53
C VAL A 136 -9.26 -20.83 -7.04
N GLU A 137 -8.85 -22.03 -6.70
CA GLU A 137 -8.62 -22.49 -5.35
C GLU A 137 -7.12 -22.70 -5.14
N VAL A 138 -6.49 -21.94 -4.25
CA VAL A 138 -5.06 -22.06 -3.92
C VAL A 138 -4.92 -22.75 -2.55
N ASN A 139 -4.63 -24.04 -2.58
CA ASN A 139 -4.59 -24.94 -1.42
C ASN A 139 -3.13 -25.31 -1.07
N GLY A 140 -2.41 -24.43 -0.39
CA GLY A 140 -0.98 -24.60 -0.11
C GLY A 140 -0.08 -24.62 -1.34
N GLY A 141 -0.63 -24.39 -2.54
CA GLY A 141 0.12 -24.22 -3.78
C GLY A 141 0.63 -22.79 -3.97
N ASN A 142 1.37 -22.60 -5.06
CA ASN A 142 1.90 -21.30 -5.48
C ASN A 142 1.40 -20.93 -6.88
N LEU A 143 0.75 -19.78 -6.96
CA LEU A 143 0.26 -19.18 -8.19
C LEU A 143 1.05 -17.92 -8.51
N THR A 144 1.52 -17.79 -9.74
CA THR A 144 2.20 -16.58 -10.22
C THR A 144 1.52 -16.05 -11.47
N VAL A 145 1.87 -14.82 -11.89
CA VAL A 145 1.36 -14.21 -13.12
C VAL A 145 2.51 -13.84 -14.05
N SER A 146 2.34 -14.09 -15.35
CA SER A 146 3.34 -13.75 -16.36
C SER A 146 3.37 -12.25 -16.66
N ASP A 147 4.34 -11.80 -17.45
CA ASP A 147 4.38 -10.42 -17.96
C ASP A 147 3.65 -10.22 -19.28
N GLN A 148 3.14 -11.30 -19.89
CA GLN A 148 2.62 -11.30 -21.26
C GLN A 148 1.35 -10.47 -21.44
N TYR A 149 0.56 -10.32 -20.37
CA TYR A 149 -0.73 -9.63 -20.42
C TYR A 149 -0.72 -8.43 -19.47
N SER A 150 -1.41 -7.36 -19.86
CA SER A 150 -1.62 -6.18 -19.01
C SER A 150 -2.80 -6.38 -18.05
N THR A 151 -3.73 -7.26 -18.41
CA THR A 151 -4.98 -7.49 -17.68
C THR A 151 -5.21 -8.97 -17.41
N TYR A 152 -5.53 -9.30 -16.16
CA TYR A 152 -5.93 -10.64 -15.73
C TYR A 152 -7.32 -10.58 -15.11
N VAL A 153 -8.26 -11.37 -15.61
CA VAL A 153 -9.62 -11.47 -15.08
C VAL A 153 -9.84 -12.87 -14.50
N LEU A 154 -10.14 -12.94 -13.20
CA LEU A 154 -10.37 -14.17 -12.46
C LEU A 154 -11.82 -14.21 -12.01
N LYS A 155 -12.55 -15.34 -12.14
CA LYS A 155 -13.96 -15.40 -11.68
C LYS A 155 -14.12 -15.32 -10.17
N GLY A 156 -13.10 -15.70 -9.42
CA GLY A 156 -13.12 -15.74 -7.96
C GLY A 156 -11.89 -16.46 -7.47
N ILE A 157 -11.43 -16.15 -6.27
CA ILE A 157 -10.24 -16.80 -5.74
C ILE A 157 -10.36 -17.08 -4.25
N ARG A 158 -10.00 -18.30 -3.87
CA ARG A 158 -10.02 -18.76 -2.48
C ARG A 158 -8.67 -19.34 -2.11
N PHE A 159 -8.20 -19.03 -0.91
CA PHE A 159 -6.95 -19.53 -0.36
C PHE A 159 -7.18 -20.31 0.93
N PHE A 160 -6.37 -21.35 1.13
CA PHE A 160 -6.24 -22.05 2.40
C PHE A 160 -4.91 -22.82 2.45
N ASN A 161 -4.58 -23.37 3.62
CA ASN A 161 -3.37 -24.16 3.86
C ASN A 161 -2.07 -23.47 3.43
N ASN A 162 -1.93 -22.16 3.71
CA ASN A 162 -0.77 -21.35 3.33
C ASN A 162 -0.59 -21.19 1.81
N GLY A 163 -1.67 -21.26 1.04
CA GLY A 163 -1.66 -20.95 -0.39
C GLY A 163 -1.10 -19.55 -0.67
N SER A 164 -0.37 -19.41 -1.77
CA SER A 164 0.29 -18.15 -2.13
C SER A 164 0.03 -17.73 -3.57
N MET A 165 -0.11 -16.42 -3.78
CA MET A 165 -0.17 -15.82 -5.10
C MET A 165 0.82 -14.66 -5.20
N THR A 166 1.64 -14.65 -6.25
CA THR A 166 2.54 -13.54 -6.57
C THR A 166 2.04 -12.80 -7.80
N LEU A 167 1.62 -11.56 -7.59
CA LEU A 167 1.20 -10.60 -8.61
C LEU A 167 2.39 -9.73 -9.03
N LYS A 168 2.31 -9.13 -10.22
CA LYS A 168 3.31 -8.19 -10.73
C LYS A 168 2.75 -6.78 -10.80
N ALA A 169 3.55 -5.81 -10.38
CA ALA A 169 3.16 -4.41 -10.39
C ALA A 169 2.96 -3.87 -11.82
N GLY A 170 2.19 -2.79 -11.95
CA GLY A 170 1.94 -2.13 -13.23
C GLY A 170 0.85 -2.79 -14.10
N LYS A 171 0.06 -3.71 -13.53
CA LYS A 171 -0.99 -4.46 -14.22
C LYS A 171 -2.38 -4.18 -13.66
N THR A 172 -3.41 -4.63 -14.38
CA THR A 172 -4.80 -4.61 -13.92
C THR A 172 -5.27 -6.03 -13.60
N TYR A 173 -5.72 -6.23 -12.37
CA TYR A 173 -6.31 -7.48 -11.90
C TYR A 173 -7.78 -7.24 -11.60
N ILE A 174 -8.65 -8.08 -12.16
CA ILE A 174 -10.10 -8.02 -11.93
C ILE A 174 -10.55 -9.37 -11.41
N ILE A 175 -11.12 -9.39 -10.22
CA ILE A 175 -11.81 -10.55 -9.68
C ILE A 175 -13.31 -10.35 -9.92
N ASP A 176 -13.87 -11.09 -10.86
CA ASP A 176 -15.29 -11.13 -11.21
C ASP A 176 -16.11 -11.99 -10.23
N GLY A 177 -15.93 -11.69 -8.93
CA GLY A 177 -16.55 -12.43 -7.85
C GLY A 177 -15.87 -12.13 -6.53
N ASP A 178 -16.00 -13.05 -5.58
CA ASP A 178 -15.50 -12.89 -4.22
C ASP A 178 -14.04 -13.36 -4.10
N ILE A 179 -13.32 -12.75 -3.13
CA ILE A 179 -12.05 -13.26 -2.62
C ILE A 179 -12.25 -13.72 -1.18
N ASP A 180 -11.82 -14.94 -0.89
CA ASP A 180 -11.64 -15.46 0.47
C ASP A 180 -10.19 -15.87 0.69
N LEU A 181 -9.43 -15.01 1.37
CA LEU A 181 -8.04 -15.21 1.70
C LEU A 181 -7.93 -15.63 3.17
N SER A 182 -8.01 -16.94 3.42
CA SER A 182 -7.90 -17.54 4.76
C SER A 182 -6.60 -18.33 4.86
N MET A 183 -5.73 -18.02 5.84
CA MET A 183 -4.42 -18.65 5.97
C MET A 183 -3.63 -18.66 4.65
N GLY A 184 -3.49 -17.52 3.98
CA GLY A 184 -2.81 -17.41 2.69
C GLY A 184 -2.08 -16.09 2.51
N ARG A 185 -1.37 -15.95 1.38
CA ARG A 185 -0.66 -14.73 1.03
C ARG A 185 -0.88 -14.33 -0.42
N ILE A 186 -1.19 -13.05 -0.64
CA ILE A 186 -1.06 -12.39 -1.93
C ILE A 186 0.06 -11.36 -1.80
N THR A 187 1.05 -11.41 -2.70
CA THR A 187 2.17 -10.47 -2.74
C THR A 187 2.20 -9.79 -4.10
N LEU A 188 2.24 -8.47 -4.12
CA LEU A 188 2.55 -7.69 -5.32
C LEU A 188 4.04 -7.39 -5.36
N VAL A 189 4.73 -7.77 -6.43
CA VAL A 189 6.17 -7.52 -6.62
C VAL A 189 6.45 -6.55 -7.77
N GLY A 190 7.49 -5.75 -7.62
CA GLY A 190 7.92 -4.75 -8.60
C GLY A 190 7.34 -3.35 -8.36
N SER A 191 7.57 -2.46 -9.31
CA SER A 191 7.16 -1.06 -9.28
C SER A 191 6.08 -0.74 -10.31
N GLY A 192 5.29 0.30 -10.04
CA GLY A 192 4.25 0.79 -10.94
C GLY A 192 2.86 0.67 -10.33
N THR A 193 1.94 1.52 -10.80
CA THR A 193 0.56 1.55 -10.32
C THR A 193 -0.16 0.26 -10.69
N THR A 194 -0.68 -0.42 -9.69
CA THR A 194 -1.46 -1.65 -9.88
C THR A 194 -2.91 -1.37 -9.53
N LYS A 195 -3.79 -1.75 -10.46
CA LYS A 195 -5.23 -1.66 -10.27
C LYS A 195 -5.75 -3.04 -9.89
N PHE A 196 -6.31 -3.19 -8.70
CA PHE A 196 -6.85 -4.46 -8.22
C PHE A 196 -8.32 -4.31 -7.89
N TYR A 197 -9.18 -4.86 -8.74
CA TYR A 197 -10.63 -4.69 -8.66
C TYR A 197 -11.31 -5.98 -8.25
N VAL A 198 -12.24 -5.90 -7.31
CA VAL A 198 -13.03 -7.02 -6.79
C VAL A 198 -14.50 -6.70 -7.02
N ASN A 199 -15.12 -7.39 -7.96
CA ASN A 199 -16.54 -7.32 -8.25
C ASN A 199 -17.35 -8.22 -7.30
N GLY A 200 -17.08 -8.11 -6.00
CA GLY A 200 -17.62 -8.96 -4.97
C GLY A 200 -17.15 -8.53 -3.58
N ASN A 201 -17.22 -9.46 -2.63
CA ASN A 201 -16.69 -9.30 -1.29
C ASN A 201 -15.19 -9.60 -1.27
N LEU A 202 -14.45 -8.87 -0.42
CA LEU A 202 -13.06 -9.16 -0.10
C LEU A 202 -12.94 -9.55 1.37
N THR A 203 -12.69 -10.83 1.63
CA THR A 203 -12.47 -11.35 2.98
C THR A 203 -11.02 -11.80 3.16
N ILE A 204 -10.36 -11.30 4.21
CA ILE A 204 -8.97 -11.61 4.53
C ILE A 204 -8.87 -11.90 6.03
N GLN A 205 -8.47 -13.12 6.39
CA GLN A 205 -8.58 -13.61 7.76
C GLN A 205 -7.50 -14.63 8.15
N ASN A 206 -7.46 -15.02 9.41
CA ASN A 206 -6.58 -16.05 9.96
C ASN A 206 -5.09 -15.80 9.66
N GLY A 207 -4.59 -14.61 9.97
CA GLY A 207 -3.19 -14.22 9.77
C GLY A 207 -2.77 -14.04 8.33
N SER A 208 -3.72 -14.06 7.38
CA SER A 208 -3.48 -13.83 5.97
C SER A 208 -2.83 -12.48 5.67
N GLN A 209 -2.12 -12.42 4.55
CA GLN A 209 -1.41 -11.23 4.12
C GLN A 209 -1.77 -10.85 2.69
N PHE A 210 -2.18 -9.60 2.46
CA PHE A 210 -2.17 -8.99 1.14
C PHE A 210 -1.18 -7.84 1.14
N THR A 211 0.06 -8.16 0.77
CA THR A 211 1.18 -7.21 0.79
C THR A 211 1.34 -6.61 -0.60
N GLY A 212 1.23 -5.29 -0.70
CA GLY A 212 1.59 -4.52 -1.89
C GLY A 212 2.44 -3.32 -1.51
N SER A 213 2.55 -2.34 -2.39
CA SER A 213 3.12 -1.03 -2.08
C SER A 213 2.01 0.02 -1.94
N SER A 214 2.33 1.26 -1.61
CA SER A 214 1.36 2.36 -1.63
C SER A 214 0.79 2.65 -3.03
N ALA A 215 1.36 2.07 -4.10
CA ALA A 215 0.87 2.13 -5.47
C ALA A 215 -0.19 1.05 -5.80
N LEU A 216 -0.60 0.24 -4.82
CA LEU A 216 -1.71 -0.69 -4.94
C LEU A 216 -3.04 0.02 -4.65
N ASP A 217 -3.82 0.23 -5.71
CA ASP A 217 -5.19 0.76 -5.62
C ASP A 217 -6.19 -0.40 -5.69
N VAL A 218 -6.92 -0.60 -4.60
CA VAL A 218 -7.91 -1.67 -4.47
C VAL A 218 -9.32 -1.09 -4.53
N TYR A 219 -10.16 -1.63 -5.42
CA TYR A 219 -11.58 -1.27 -5.52
C TYR A 219 -12.45 -2.49 -5.23
N VAL A 220 -13.38 -2.40 -4.28
CA VAL A 220 -14.28 -3.50 -3.88
C VAL A 220 -15.73 -3.05 -4.06
N THR A 221 -16.54 -3.79 -4.83
CA THR A 221 -17.94 -3.41 -5.13
C THR A 221 -18.94 -3.78 -4.05
N LYS A 222 -18.57 -4.70 -3.14
CA LYS A 222 -19.37 -5.04 -1.96
C LYS A 222 -18.60 -4.71 -0.68
N ASP A 223 -18.49 -5.67 0.23
CA ASP A 223 -17.91 -5.45 1.56
C ASP A 223 -16.45 -5.89 1.63
N LEU A 224 -15.70 -5.23 2.53
CA LEU A 224 -14.36 -5.60 2.95
C LEU A 224 -14.41 -6.12 4.39
N ALA A 225 -13.86 -7.30 4.63
CA ALA A 225 -13.68 -7.86 5.97
C ALA A 225 -12.22 -8.28 6.19
N VAL A 226 -11.56 -7.66 7.17
CA VAL A 226 -10.17 -7.99 7.58
C VAL A 226 -10.19 -8.40 9.04
N ARG A 227 -9.78 -9.64 9.35
CA ARG A 227 -9.98 -10.25 10.68
C ARG A 227 -8.77 -11.07 11.14
N SER A 228 -8.75 -11.45 12.41
CA SER A 228 -7.84 -12.46 12.96
C SER A 228 -6.37 -12.24 12.64
N SER A 229 -5.88 -11.03 12.97
CA SER A 229 -4.49 -10.61 12.77
C SER A 229 -4.04 -10.56 11.31
N ALA A 230 -4.97 -10.57 10.35
CA ALA A 230 -4.66 -10.36 8.94
C ALA A 230 -4.05 -8.98 8.68
N LYS A 231 -3.16 -8.92 7.69
CA LYS A 231 -2.44 -7.70 7.32
C LYS A 231 -2.63 -7.36 5.86
N ILE A 232 -3.00 -6.12 5.58
CA ILE A 232 -3.15 -5.63 4.22
C ILE A 232 -2.43 -4.30 4.01
N GLN A 233 -2.04 -4.04 2.77
CA GLN A 233 -1.38 -2.80 2.38
C GLN A 233 -1.95 -2.23 1.09
N GLY A 234 -2.17 -0.92 1.05
CA GLY A 234 -2.64 -0.22 -0.15
C GLY A 234 -3.70 0.85 0.14
N SER A 235 -4.25 1.44 -0.92
CA SER A 235 -5.39 2.35 -0.87
C SER A 235 -6.67 1.59 -1.23
N TYR A 236 -7.57 1.40 -0.26
CA TYR A 236 -8.80 0.61 -0.43
C TYR A 236 -10.02 1.51 -0.57
N TYR A 237 -10.71 1.42 -1.71
CA TYR A 237 -12.04 2.00 -1.92
C TYR A 237 -13.09 0.88 -1.92
N VAL A 238 -14.05 0.95 -1.01
CA VAL A 238 -15.05 -0.10 -0.78
C VAL A 238 -16.45 0.51 -0.95
N GLU A 239 -17.21 0.07 -1.95
CA GLU A 239 -18.58 0.57 -2.17
C GLU A 239 -19.49 0.28 -0.97
N GLY A 240 -19.32 -0.89 -0.35
CA GLY A 240 -20.07 -1.34 0.82
C GLY A 240 -19.42 -0.97 2.16
N LYS A 241 -19.59 -1.86 3.13
CA LYS A 241 -19.04 -1.73 4.48
C LYS A 241 -17.61 -2.27 4.52
N ALA A 242 -16.71 -1.55 5.17
CA ALA A 242 -15.41 -2.07 5.58
C ALA A 242 -15.41 -2.40 7.08
N THR A 243 -14.97 -3.61 7.42
CA THR A 243 -14.84 -4.07 8.81
C THR A 243 -13.42 -4.55 9.06
N LEU A 244 -12.73 -3.91 9.99
CA LEU A 244 -11.46 -4.39 10.55
C LEU A 244 -11.75 -4.90 11.96
N GLN A 245 -11.30 -6.10 12.29
CA GLN A 245 -11.66 -6.77 13.55
C GLN A 245 -10.47 -7.50 14.18
N GLU A 246 -10.54 -7.70 15.49
CA GLU A 246 -9.52 -8.35 16.32
C GLU A 246 -8.19 -7.59 16.22
N ASN A 247 -7.13 -8.17 15.65
CA ASN A 247 -5.83 -7.51 15.50
C ASN A 247 -5.51 -7.19 14.03
N ALA A 248 -6.53 -7.02 13.19
CA ALA A 248 -6.36 -6.68 11.78
C ALA A 248 -5.57 -5.38 11.60
N GLU A 249 -4.65 -5.36 10.63
CA GLU A 249 -3.79 -4.22 10.29
C GLU A 249 -3.99 -3.85 8.82
N LEU A 250 -4.36 -2.60 8.56
CA LEU A 250 -4.23 -1.99 7.24
C LEU A 250 -3.11 -0.94 7.29
N ARG A 251 -2.11 -1.06 6.43
CA ARG A 251 -1.15 0.02 6.15
C ARG A 251 -1.56 0.75 4.87
N GLY A 252 -1.88 2.03 4.99
CA GLY A 252 -2.37 2.83 3.88
C GLY A 252 -3.64 3.59 4.24
N ARG A 253 -4.64 3.52 3.37
CA ARG A 253 -5.86 4.36 3.47
C ARG A 253 -7.11 3.58 3.11
N LEU A 254 -8.23 3.94 3.72
CA LEU A 254 -9.52 3.25 3.55
C LEU A 254 -10.67 4.23 3.35
N SER A 255 -11.32 4.14 2.19
CA SER A 255 -12.59 4.82 1.89
C SER A 255 -13.69 3.78 1.79
N ALA A 256 -14.77 3.91 2.57
CA ALA A 256 -15.90 2.97 2.49
C ALA A 256 -17.25 3.65 2.74
N SER A 257 -18.36 3.00 2.43
CA SER A 257 -19.68 3.53 2.80
C SER A 257 -19.82 3.62 4.33
N ASN A 258 -19.41 2.57 5.05
CA ASN A 258 -19.30 2.56 6.51
C ASN A 258 -18.00 1.89 6.94
N ILE A 259 -17.43 2.34 8.06
CA ILE A 259 -16.20 1.77 8.62
C ILE A 259 -16.45 1.35 10.06
N ASP A 260 -16.28 0.06 10.33
CA ASP A 260 -16.27 -0.52 11.67
C ASP A 260 -14.86 -1.02 11.99
N MET A 261 -14.25 -0.48 13.04
CA MET A 261 -12.98 -0.92 13.60
C MET A 261 -13.20 -1.51 14.98
N LEU A 262 -13.07 -2.82 15.08
CA LEU A 262 -13.41 -3.63 16.26
C LEU A 262 -12.15 -4.23 16.88
N GLY A 263 -12.22 -4.60 18.16
CA GLY A 263 -11.09 -5.14 18.91
C GLY A 263 -9.91 -4.16 18.98
N SER A 264 -8.72 -4.66 18.69
CA SER A 264 -7.44 -3.93 18.63
C SER A 264 -7.01 -3.66 17.18
N SER A 265 -7.96 -3.59 16.24
CA SER A 265 -7.66 -3.38 14.84
C SER A 265 -7.08 -1.99 14.58
N LYS A 266 -6.28 -1.86 13.53
CA LYS A 266 -5.60 -0.61 13.23
C LYS A 266 -5.50 -0.28 11.76
N VAL A 267 -5.53 1.02 11.48
CA VAL A 267 -5.09 1.61 10.22
C VAL A 267 -3.82 2.41 10.50
N ILE A 268 -2.73 2.05 9.84
CA ILE A 268 -1.45 2.76 9.93
C ILE A 268 -1.35 3.65 8.71
N TYR A 269 -1.48 4.96 8.92
CA TYR A 269 -1.41 5.93 7.84
C TYR A 269 0.03 6.03 7.31
N ASP A 270 0.17 6.01 6.00
CA ASP A 270 1.45 6.17 5.28
C ASP A 270 1.56 7.55 4.62
N GLY A 271 0.74 8.52 5.03
CA GLY A 271 0.71 9.87 4.46
C GLY A 271 0.04 9.93 3.08
N GLY A 272 -0.44 8.81 2.55
CA GLY A 272 -0.69 8.69 1.10
C GLY A 272 0.58 8.95 0.27
N ALA A 273 1.75 8.97 0.92
CA ALA A 273 3.03 9.34 0.36
C ALA A 273 3.76 8.07 -0.10
N LEU A 274 4.40 8.24 -1.25
CA LEU A 274 4.98 7.22 -2.10
C LEU A 274 6.37 6.83 -1.58
N THR A 275 6.47 6.01 -0.53
CA THR A 275 7.76 5.42 -0.17
C THR A 275 7.72 3.92 -0.44
N PRO A 276 8.12 3.45 -1.64
CA PRO A 276 8.49 2.05 -1.79
C PRO A 276 9.55 1.73 -0.73
N THR A 277 9.38 0.63 0.00
CA THR A 277 10.46 0.19 0.87
C THR A 277 11.59 -0.33 -0.02
N CYS A 278 12.84 -0.21 0.41
CA CYS A 278 13.96 -0.65 -0.45
C CYS A 278 13.85 -2.16 -0.83
N LYS A 279 13.14 -2.96 -0.02
CA LYS A 279 12.77 -4.35 -0.33
C LYS A 279 11.81 -4.50 -1.52
N ASP A 280 10.97 -3.50 -1.77
CA ASP A 280 10.02 -3.48 -2.89
C ASP A 280 10.71 -3.12 -4.21
N ILE A 281 11.88 -2.45 -4.14
CA ILE A 281 12.71 -2.07 -5.30
C ILE A 281 13.72 -3.18 -5.64
N PHE A 282 14.27 -3.86 -4.64
CA PHE A 282 15.33 -4.85 -4.79
C PHE A 282 14.84 -6.23 -4.34
N THR A 283 14.38 -7.07 -5.28
CA THR A 283 13.82 -8.40 -4.96
C THR A 283 14.80 -9.57 -5.04
N ASP A 284 16.08 -9.37 -5.36
CA ASP A 284 17.10 -10.42 -5.28
C ASP A 284 18.48 -9.83 -4.96
N PRO A 285 19.37 -10.54 -4.21
CA PRO A 285 20.77 -10.13 -4.14
C PRO A 285 21.36 -10.20 -5.56
N PRO A 286 21.96 -9.11 -6.06
CA PRO A 286 22.49 -9.10 -7.42
C PRO A 286 23.59 -10.15 -7.57
N THR A 287 23.61 -10.84 -8.71
CA THR A 287 24.76 -11.62 -9.16
C THR A 287 25.94 -10.66 -9.41
N GLU A 288 27.16 -11.13 -9.17
CA GLU A 288 28.37 -10.31 -9.23
C GLU A 288 28.47 -9.51 -10.54
N GLY A 289 28.69 -8.18 -10.43
CA GLY A 289 28.87 -7.31 -11.59
C GLY A 289 27.58 -6.71 -12.19
N ALA A 290 26.40 -6.96 -11.62
CA ALA A 290 25.18 -6.31 -12.08
C ALA A 290 25.18 -4.81 -11.73
N ILE A 291 24.90 -3.98 -12.75
CA ILE A 291 24.59 -2.56 -12.58
C ILE A 291 23.07 -2.45 -12.42
N MET A 292 22.62 -1.85 -11.32
CA MET A 292 21.21 -1.57 -11.11
C MET A 292 20.94 -0.10 -11.34
N THR A 293 20.19 0.20 -12.41
CA THR A 293 19.69 1.55 -12.68
C THR A 293 18.30 1.67 -12.06
N PRO A 294 18.09 2.55 -11.05
CA PRO A 294 16.76 2.76 -10.49
C PRO A 294 15.81 3.35 -11.56
N PRO A 295 14.49 3.07 -11.50
CA PRO A 295 13.54 3.66 -12.44
C PRO A 295 13.57 5.20 -12.37
N PRO A 296 13.48 5.91 -13.51
CA PRO A 296 13.49 7.37 -13.53
C PRO A 296 12.40 7.97 -12.63
N GLY A 297 12.77 8.91 -11.76
CA GLY A 297 11.83 9.69 -10.95
C GLY A 297 11.43 9.10 -9.59
N VAL A 298 12.02 7.98 -9.16
CA VAL A 298 11.69 7.34 -7.88
C VAL A 298 12.45 7.94 -6.69
N LEU A 299 13.63 8.55 -6.90
CA LEU A 299 14.47 9.12 -5.84
C LEU A 299 14.96 10.53 -6.20
N VAL A 300 14.87 11.48 -5.26
CA VAL A 300 15.39 12.85 -5.41
C VAL A 300 16.33 13.16 -4.24
N PRO A 301 17.62 13.48 -4.49
CA PRO A 301 18.29 13.50 -5.79
C PRO A 301 18.50 12.07 -6.35
N PRO A 302 18.61 11.92 -7.68
CA PRO A 302 18.83 10.61 -8.29
C PRO A 302 20.16 10.02 -7.79
N LEU A 303 20.11 8.85 -7.17
CA LEU A 303 21.31 8.04 -6.96
C LEU A 303 21.80 7.61 -8.35
N GLY A 304 23.10 7.83 -8.63
CA GLY A 304 23.74 7.28 -9.82
C GLY A 304 23.72 5.75 -9.82
N ASP A 305 24.15 5.13 -10.92
CA ASP A 305 24.21 3.68 -11.07
C ASP A 305 24.93 3.01 -9.89
N LEU A 306 24.25 2.05 -9.24
CA LEU A 306 24.79 1.29 -8.12
C LEU A 306 25.63 0.12 -8.64
N VAL A 307 26.88 0.01 -8.17
CA VAL A 307 27.78 -1.11 -8.45
C VAL A 307 27.86 -2.00 -7.22
N CYS A 308 27.44 -3.26 -7.38
CA CYS A 308 27.42 -4.25 -6.30
C CYS A 308 28.63 -5.19 -6.37
N ARG A 309 29.29 -5.40 -5.22
CA ARG A 309 30.42 -6.31 -5.02
C ARG A 309 30.17 -7.22 -3.83
N LYS A 310 30.62 -8.46 -3.91
CA LYS A 310 30.58 -9.40 -2.79
C LYS A 310 31.69 -9.05 -1.79
N GLN A 311 31.33 -8.87 -0.52
CA GLN A 311 32.28 -8.76 0.59
C GLN A 311 31.97 -9.84 1.61
N GLY A 312 32.80 -10.90 1.63
CA GLY A 312 32.59 -12.05 2.51
C GLY A 312 31.28 -12.81 2.22
N GLY A 313 30.49 -13.07 3.26
CA GLY A 313 29.20 -13.75 3.18
C GLY A 313 28.02 -12.90 2.70
N GLY A 314 28.25 -11.61 2.37
CA GLY A 314 27.21 -10.67 1.93
C GLY A 314 27.60 -9.87 0.68
N THR A 315 26.63 -9.15 0.11
CA THR A 315 26.80 -8.27 -1.05
C THR A 315 26.67 -6.80 -0.61
N SER A 316 27.62 -5.96 -1.00
CA SER A 316 27.65 -4.51 -0.73
C SER A 316 27.55 -3.74 -2.04
N CYS A 317 26.77 -2.65 -2.09
CA CYS A 317 26.56 -1.85 -3.30
C CYS A 317 26.92 -0.39 -3.05
N THR A 318 27.69 0.21 -3.95
CA THR A 318 28.16 1.60 -3.86
C THR A 318 27.67 2.41 -5.06
N VAL A 319 27.34 3.68 -4.84
CA VAL A 319 26.96 4.64 -5.89
C VAL A 319 28.19 4.99 -6.73
N SER A 320 28.11 4.82 -8.05
CA SER A 320 29.16 5.29 -8.96
C SER A 320 29.15 6.82 -8.96
N ALA A 321 30.27 7.44 -8.61
CA ALA A 321 30.38 8.89 -8.59
C ALA A 321 30.11 9.46 -9.99
N LEU A 322 29.12 10.35 -10.11
CA LEU A 322 28.93 11.16 -11.31
C LEU A 322 30.14 12.08 -11.49
N GLU A 323 30.91 11.89 -12.57
CA GLU A 323 31.75 12.95 -13.14
C GLU A 323 30.84 14.09 -13.61
N SER A 324 30.60 15.04 -12.71
CA SER A 324 29.93 16.31 -13.01
C SER A 324 31.00 17.35 -13.36
N ALA A 325 31.54 17.29 -14.57
CA ALA A 325 32.32 18.39 -15.11
C ALA A 325 31.38 19.41 -15.77
N SER A 326 31.51 20.67 -15.35
CA SER A 326 31.00 21.91 -15.95
C SER A 326 29.53 22.29 -15.70
N PHE A 327 29.25 22.94 -14.57
CA PHE A 327 28.45 24.18 -14.55
C PHE A 327 28.69 24.93 -13.21
N PHE A 328 29.08 26.21 -13.32
CA PHE A 328 29.33 27.26 -12.29
C PHE A 328 30.79 27.55 -11.81
N PRO A 329 31.13 28.85 -11.62
CA PRO A 329 32.50 29.36 -11.63
C PRO A 329 33.17 29.40 -10.25
N LYS A 330 34.51 29.33 -10.26
CA LYS A 330 35.51 29.67 -9.23
C LYS A 330 34.95 29.92 -7.81
N ILE A 331 35.01 28.89 -6.97
CA ILE A 331 35.10 29.05 -5.52
C ILE A 331 36.51 28.59 -5.09
N SER A 332 37.13 29.42 -4.25
CA SER A 332 38.50 29.33 -3.74
C SER A 332 38.82 27.99 -3.06
N SER A 333 40.08 27.57 -3.22
CA SER A 333 40.73 26.29 -2.93
C SER A 333 40.82 25.87 -1.44
N SER A 334 39.83 26.13 -0.59
CA SER A 334 39.92 25.74 0.84
C SER A 334 38.70 25.01 1.42
N HIS A 335 37.69 24.66 0.62
CA HIS A 335 36.47 23.96 1.10
C HIS A 335 36.14 22.65 0.35
N LEU A 336 37.07 22.08 -0.41
CA LEU A 336 36.93 20.73 -0.99
C LEU A 336 37.40 19.65 0.00
N LYS A 337 36.57 19.35 1.00
CA LYS A 337 36.56 18.05 1.71
C LYS A 337 35.12 17.55 1.73
N SER A 338 34.72 16.89 0.64
CA SER A 338 33.40 16.33 0.33
C SER A 338 33.64 15.40 -0.87
N ILE A 339 33.12 14.18 -1.03
CA ILE A 339 32.08 13.38 -0.40
C ILE A 339 32.53 11.93 -0.68
N THR A 340 32.81 11.13 0.35
CA THR A 340 32.87 9.67 0.24
C THR A 340 32.02 9.10 1.36
N SER A 341 30.69 9.14 1.19
CA SER A 341 29.79 8.41 2.06
C SER A 341 29.76 6.95 1.59
N SER A 342 30.53 6.09 2.26
CA SER A 342 30.27 4.65 2.23
C SER A 342 28.90 4.40 2.85
N LEU A 343 27.92 3.97 2.04
CA LEU A 343 26.66 3.45 2.54
C LEU A 343 26.85 1.95 2.80
N ASP A 344 27.28 1.59 4.01
CA ASP A 344 27.26 0.20 4.46
C ASP A 344 25.80 -0.22 4.69
N PHE A 345 25.25 -1.04 3.78
CA PHE A 345 23.96 -1.70 3.98
C PHE A 345 24.13 -2.81 5.03
N HIS A 346 23.95 -2.47 6.30
CA HIS A 346 23.43 -3.43 7.26
C HIS A 346 21.91 -3.54 7.05
N TYR A 347 21.41 -4.76 7.05
CA TYR A 347 20.01 -5.12 6.77
C TYR A 347 19.08 -4.62 7.90
N ASP A 348 18.89 -3.31 7.97
CA ASP A 348 18.05 -2.60 8.93
C ASP A 348 16.63 -2.46 8.34
N HIS A 349 15.65 -3.04 9.03
CA HIS A 349 14.26 -3.21 8.60
C HIS A 349 13.43 -1.91 8.60
N SER A 350 14.06 -0.75 8.80
CA SER A 350 13.34 0.49 9.16
C SER A 350 13.62 1.71 8.28
N ARG A 351 14.51 1.62 7.28
CA ARG A 351 14.93 2.82 6.51
C ARG A 351 14.11 3.02 5.24
N THR A 352 13.57 4.23 5.12
CA THR A 352 13.04 4.80 3.88
C THR A 352 14.19 5.08 2.90
N CYS A 353 14.05 4.59 1.68
CA CYS A 353 14.66 5.17 0.49
C CYS A 353 13.85 6.45 0.15
#